data_AF-U2PGV9-F1
#
_entry.id   AF-U2PGV9-F1
#
_cell.length_a   1.000
_cell.length_b   1.000
_cell.length_c   1.000
_cell.angle_alpha   90.00
_cell.angle_beta   90.00
_cell.angle_gamma   90.00
#
_symmetry.space_group_name_H-M   'P 1'
#
loop_
_entity.id
_entity.type
_entity.pdbx_description
1 polymer ?
#
loop_
_entity_poly.entity_id
_entity_poly.type
_entity_poly.pdbx_seq_one_letter_code
_entity_poly.pdbx_strand_id
1 'polypeptide(L)'
;MQALKEITMSNEKVLVTGGNGFLALHIIQHLLIQNYPVRATLRRLDKAKTVRQALTNVQTPHLDRLEFVQADLTTDADWPAAMTGITYVMSVAAPVFVNGATVTDAVA
;
A
#
# COMPACT_ATOMS: atom_id res chain seq x y z
N MET A 1 -16.16 -27.59 12.26
CA MET A 1 -15.89 -27.47 10.80
C MET A 1 -16.23 -26.03 10.41
N GLN A 2 -15.24 -25.14 10.45
CA GLN A 2 -15.42 -23.76 10.01
C GLN A 2 -15.63 -23.80 8.49
N ALA A 3 -16.76 -23.27 8.02
CA ALA A 3 -17.02 -23.13 6.59
C ALA A 3 -15.84 -22.40 5.94
N LEU A 4 -15.30 -22.97 4.85
CA LEU A 4 -14.44 -22.21 3.95
C LEU A 4 -15.25 -20.98 3.54
N LYS A 5 -14.85 -19.80 4.02
CA LYS A 5 -15.22 -18.56 3.33
C LYS A 5 -14.69 -18.72 1.91
N GLU A 6 -15.57 -18.84 0.94
CA GLU A 6 -15.20 -18.54 -0.44
C GLU A 6 -14.51 -17.17 -0.41
N ILE A 7 -13.20 -17.16 -0.65
CA ILE A 7 -12.47 -15.91 -0.85
C ILE A 7 -12.94 -15.39 -2.20
N THR A 8 -14.10 -14.74 -2.18
CA THR A 8 -14.69 -14.12 -3.35
C THR A 8 -13.69 -13.06 -3.83
N MET A 9 -13.27 -13.16 -5.09
CA MET A 9 -12.45 -12.13 -5.73
C MET A 9 -13.18 -10.78 -5.61
N SER A 10 -12.67 -9.85 -4.80
CA SER A 10 -13.17 -8.48 -4.81
C SER A 10 -12.62 -7.75 -6.02
N ASN A 11 -13.45 -6.98 -6.71
CA ASN A 11 -13.00 -6.07 -7.77
C ASN A 11 -12.94 -4.61 -7.28
N GLU A 12 -13.22 -4.37 -6.00
CA GLU A 12 -13.17 -3.05 -5.38
C GLU A 12 -11.71 -2.70 -5.08
N LYS A 13 -11.14 -1.77 -5.86
CA LYS A 13 -9.73 -1.42 -5.71
C LYS A 13 -9.53 -0.51 -4.50
N VAL A 14 -8.58 -0.86 -3.63
CA VAL A 14 -8.24 -0.08 -2.44
C VAL A 14 -6.96 0.70 -2.68
N LEU A 15 -6.98 2.01 -2.45
CA LEU A 15 -5.78 2.84 -2.42
C LEU A 15 -5.23 2.88 -0.98
N VAL A 16 -3.95 2.60 -0.80
CA VAL A 16 -3.25 2.74 0.48
C VAL A 16 -2.18 3.82 0.32
N THR A 17 -2.27 4.91 1.07
CA THR A 17 -1.27 5.97 1.00
C THR A 17 0.01 5.59 1.73
N GLY A 18 1.19 5.89 1.18
CA GLY A 18 2.48 5.67 1.86
C GLY A 18 2.84 4.19 1.98
N GLY A 19 2.75 3.45 0.88
CA GLY A 19 2.86 2.00 0.79
C GLY A 19 4.16 1.36 1.27
N ASN A 20 5.18 2.15 1.58
CA ASN A 20 6.44 1.70 2.17
C ASN A 20 6.51 1.90 3.70
N GLY A 21 5.49 2.51 4.30
CA GLY A 21 5.39 2.66 5.75
C GLY A 21 5.06 1.35 6.46
N PHE A 22 5.44 1.25 7.75
CA PHE A 22 5.22 0.06 8.57
C PHE A 22 3.75 -0.37 8.59
N LEU A 23 2.84 0.54 9.01
CA LEU A 23 1.40 0.25 9.05
C LEU A 23 0.83 -0.06 7.67
N ALA A 24 1.29 0.67 6.64
CA ALA A 24 0.82 0.46 5.27
C ALA A 24 1.16 -0.96 4.76
N LEU A 25 2.35 -1.48 5.04
CA LEU A 25 2.74 -2.85 4.67
C LEU A 25 1.81 -3.90 5.28
N HIS A 26 1.44 -3.75 6.56
CA HIS A 26 0.47 -4.62 7.21
C HIS A 26 -0.92 -4.53 6.56
N ILE A 27 -1.40 -3.32 6.29
CA ILE A 27 -2.71 -3.13 5.63
C ILE A 27 -2.69 -3.77 4.24
N ILE A 28 -1.66 -3.52 3.44
CA ILE A 28 -1.49 -4.10 2.11
C ILE A 28 -1.50 -5.63 2.20
N GLN A 29 -0.72 -6.22 3.11
CA GLN A 29 -0.70 -7.66 3.33
C GLN A 29 -2.10 -8.21 3.63
N HIS A 30 -2.82 -7.60 4.58
CA HIS A 30 -4.16 -8.03 4.95
C HIS A 30 -5.16 -7.92 3.79
N LEU A 31 -5.12 -6.83 3.02
CA LEU A 31 -5.98 -6.63 1.85
C LEU A 31 -5.71 -7.69 0.76
N LEU A 32 -4.43 -8.00 0.51
CA LEU A 32 -4.05 -9.03 -0.45
C LEU A 32 -4.44 -10.44 0.02
N ILE A 33 -4.34 -10.75 1.31
CA ILE A 33 -4.87 -12.02 1.89
C ILE A 33 -6.39 -12.12 1.69
N GLN A 34 -7.10 -11.00 1.79
CA GLN A 34 -8.53 -10.92 1.49
C GLN A 34 -8.83 -10.76 -0.01
N ASN A 35 -7.80 -10.87 -0.86
CA ASN A 35 -7.90 -10.89 -2.33
C ASN A 35 -8.43 -9.58 -2.96
N TYR A 36 -8.21 -8.44 -2.31
CA TYR A 36 -8.49 -7.12 -2.89
C TYR A 36 -7.40 -6.70 -3.89
N PRO A 37 -7.73 -5.99 -4.98
CA PRO A 37 -6.76 -5.24 -5.76
C PRO A 37 -6.29 -4.03 -4.96
N VAL A 38 -4.98 -3.83 -4.86
CA VAL A 38 -4.38 -2.78 -4.03
C VAL A 38 -3.52 -1.85 -4.88
N ARG A 39 -3.77 -0.55 -4.78
CA ARG A 39 -2.89 0.50 -5.30
C ARG A 39 -2.20 1.19 -4.13
N ALA A 40 -0.89 1.09 -4.04
CA ALA A 40 -0.14 1.75 -2.98
C ALA A 40 0.55 3.01 -3.52
N THR A 41 0.38 4.16 -2.86
CA THR A 41 1.12 5.37 -3.23
C THR A 41 2.52 5.36 -2.63
N LEU A 42 3.49 5.83 -3.39
CA LEU A 42 4.86 6.06 -2.92
C LEU A 42 5.27 7.48 -3.33
N ARG A 43 5.99 8.20 -2.46
CA ARG A 43 6.62 9.46 -2.86
C ARG A 43 7.69 9.24 -3.93
N ARG A 44 8.42 8.13 -3.81
CA ARG A 44 9.42 7.69 -4.79
C ARG A 44 9.14 6.25 -5.24
N LEU A 45 8.96 6.06 -6.55
CA LEU A 45 8.68 4.75 -7.12
C LEU A 45 9.85 3.76 -7.02
N ASP A 46 11.08 4.25 -6.79
CA ASP A 46 12.25 3.39 -6.54
C ASP A 46 12.07 2.45 -5.32
N LYS A 47 11.19 2.80 -4.38
CA LYS A 47 10.84 1.98 -3.21
C LYS A 47 9.94 0.78 -3.52
N ALA A 48 9.30 0.73 -4.68
CA ALA A 48 8.36 -0.33 -5.04
C ALA A 48 9.00 -1.73 -4.96
N LYS A 49 10.26 -1.86 -5.39
CA LYS A 49 11.00 -3.13 -5.31
C LYS A 49 11.17 -3.60 -3.86
N THR A 50 11.54 -2.69 -2.96
CA THR A 50 11.70 -2.97 -1.52
C THR A 50 10.38 -3.40 -0.89
N VAL A 51 9.27 -2.72 -1.22
CA VAL A 51 7.93 -3.10 -0.73
C VAL A 51 7.56 -4.51 -1.17
N ARG A 52 7.74 -4.83 -2.47
CA ARG A 52 7.47 -6.20 -2.97
C ARG A 52 8.33 -7.24 -2.26
N GLN A 53 9.63 -6.98 -2.10
CA GLN A 53 10.53 -7.88 -1.38
C GLN A 53 10.09 -8.12 0.07
N ALA A 54 9.69 -7.07 0.79
CA ALA A 54 9.20 -7.20 2.16
C ALA A 54 7.95 -8.09 2.25
N LEU A 55 6.99 -7.90 1.35
CA LEU A 55 5.76 -8.70 1.30
C LEU A 55 6.03 -10.15 0.86
N THR A 56 6.97 -10.38 -0.05
CA THR A 56 7.42 -11.72 -0.46
C THR A 56 8.07 -12.48 0.70
N ASN A 57 8.93 -11.81 1.49
CA ASN A 57 9.64 -12.43 2.61
C ASN A 57 8.70 -12.96 3.70
N VAL A 58 7.52 -12.35 3.85
CA VAL A 58 6.47 -12.80 4.77
C VAL A 58 5.38 -13.63 4.07
N GLN A 59 5.67 -14.15 2.87
CA GLN A 59 4.82 -15.05 2.10
C GLN A 59 3.42 -14.50 1.81
N THR A 60 3.30 -13.19 1.57
CA THR A 60 2.04 -12.55 1.21
C THR A 60 1.53 -13.09 -0.13
N PRO A 61 0.27 -13.55 -0.23
CA PRO A 61 -0.30 -14.06 -1.48
C PRO A 61 -0.68 -12.91 -2.44
N HIS A 62 -1.02 -13.26 -3.68
CA HIS A 62 -1.65 -12.36 -4.66
C HIS A 62 -0.90 -11.04 -4.96
N LEU A 63 0.43 -11.05 -4.93
CA LEU A 63 1.27 -9.87 -5.19
C LEU A 63 1.10 -9.28 -6.60
N ASP A 64 0.56 -10.05 -7.54
CA ASP A 64 0.15 -9.61 -8.87
C ASP A 64 -1.00 -8.58 -8.83
N ARG A 65 -1.76 -8.55 -7.73
CA ARG A 65 -2.87 -7.60 -7.49
C ARG A 65 -2.41 -6.31 -6.80
N LEU A 66 -1.11 -6.17 -6.52
CA LEU A 66 -0.51 -4.96 -5.97
C LEU A 66 0.11 -4.13 -7.10
N GLU A 67 -0.33 -2.88 -7.23
CA GLU A 67 0.28 -1.86 -8.10
C GLU A 67 0.78 -0.66 -7.30
N PHE A 68 1.73 0.07 -7.86
CA PHE A 68 2.30 1.28 -7.25
C PHE A 68 2.09 2.48 -8.14
N VAL A 69 1.80 3.62 -7.52
CA VAL A 69 1.72 4.92 -8.20
C VAL A 69 2.50 5.96 -7.42
N GLN A 70 3.06 6.94 -8.13
CA GLN A 70 3.67 8.08 -7.46
C GLN A 70 2.57 9.03 -6.98
N ALA A 71 2.62 9.45 -5.72
CA ALA A 71 1.83 10.56 -5.22
C ALA A 71 2.48 11.11 -3.94
N ASP A 72 2.43 12.43 -3.78
CA ASP A 72 2.86 13.14 -2.58
C ASP A 72 1.64 13.82 -1.94
N LEU A 73 1.45 13.63 -0.64
CA LEU A 73 0.35 14.26 0.10
C LEU A 73 0.49 15.79 0.21
N THR A 74 1.68 16.33 -0.05
CA THR A 74 1.97 17.77 0.02
C THR A 74 1.68 18.52 -1.27
N THR A 75 1.28 17.79 -2.34
CA THR A 75 1.00 18.37 -3.66
C THR A 75 -0.24 17.75 -4.27
N ASP A 76 -0.97 18.51 -5.08
CA ASP A 76 -2.15 18.01 -5.81
C ASP A 76 -1.79 17.17 -7.04
N ALA A 77 -0.52 17.18 -7.45
CA ALA A 77 -0.04 16.42 -8.61
C ALA A 77 -0.31 14.91 -8.45
N ASP A 78 -0.55 14.24 -9.58
CA ASP A 78 -0.73 12.80 -9.71
C ASP A 78 -1.97 12.17 -9.02
N TRP A 79 -2.63 12.87 -8.10
CA TRP A 79 -3.82 12.36 -7.41
C TRP A 79 -4.99 11.98 -8.34
N PRO A 80 -5.33 12.74 -9.40
CA PRO A 80 -6.40 12.33 -10.33
C PRO A 80 -6.12 10.96 -10.97
N ALA A 81 -4.87 10.70 -11.38
CA ALA A 81 -4.46 9.42 -11.93
C ALA A 81 -4.45 8.33 -10.84
N ALA A 82 -3.90 8.63 -9.66
CA ALA A 82 -3.85 7.71 -8.53
C ALA A 82 -5.25 7.27 -8.06
N MET A 83 -6.26 8.13 -8.15
CA MET A 83 -7.63 7.87 -7.73
C MET A 83 -8.50 7.15 -8.78
N THR A 84 -7.99 6.98 -10.01
CA THR A 84 -8.79 6.36 -11.09
C THR A 84 -9.17 4.91 -10.76
N GLY A 85 -10.47 4.64 -10.70
CA GLY A 85 -11.02 3.30 -10.43
C GLY A 85 -10.87 2.82 -8.99
N ILE A 86 -10.61 3.72 -8.04
CA ILE A 86 -10.50 3.41 -6.61
C ILE A 86 -11.89 3.42 -5.96
N THR A 87 -12.19 2.38 -5.17
CA THR A 87 -13.44 2.27 -4.39
C THR A 87 -13.24 2.77 -2.95
N TYR A 88 -12.10 2.41 -2.35
CA TYR A 88 -11.80 2.73 -0.95
C TYR A 88 -10.41 3.37 -0.81
N VAL A 89 -10.26 4.24 0.19
CA VAL A 89 -8.97 4.85 0.54
C VAL A 89 -8.61 4.54 1.99
N MET A 90 -7.43 3.96 2.18
CA MET A 90 -6.76 3.83 3.48
C MET A 90 -5.73 4.95 3.59
N SER A 91 -6.15 6.06 4.21
CA SER A 91 -5.28 7.23 4.46
C SER A 91 -4.44 7.02 5.71
N VAL A 92 -3.22 6.53 5.52
CA VAL A 92 -2.31 6.11 6.61
C VAL A 92 -0.89 6.66 6.47
N ALA A 93 -0.59 7.38 5.40
CA ALA A 93 0.71 8.03 5.24
C ALA A 93 0.81 9.17 6.26
N ALA A 94 1.83 9.10 7.11
CA ALA A 94 2.15 10.12 8.08
C ALA A 94 3.67 10.17 8.29
N PRO A 95 4.26 11.37 8.50
CA PRO A 95 5.64 11.46 8.91
C PRO A 95 5.82 10.82 10.28
N VAL A 96 6.91 10.06 10.43
CA VAL A 96 7.30 9.46 11.72
C VAL A 96 8.54 10.17 12.21
N PHE A 97 8.50 10.65 13.44
CA PHE A 97 9.64 11.29 14.11
C PHE A 97 10.12 10.36 15.22
N VAL A 98 11.38 9.94 15.15
CA VAL A 98 11.99 9.12 16.21
C VAL A 98 12.98 9.99 16.95
N ASN A 99 12.77 10.16 18.26
CA ASN A 99 13.61 10.97 19.16
C ASN A 99 13.77 12.44 18.74
N GLY A 100 12.74 13.05 18.13
CA GLY A 100 12.75 14.46 17.73
C GLY A 100 13.59 14.78 16.48
N ALA A 101 14.27 13.79 15.90
CA ALA A 101 14.90 13.90 14.60
C ALA A 101 13.91 13.49 13.50
N THR A 102 13.88 14.26 12.42
CA THR A 102 13.18 13.87 11.19
C THR A 102 13.84 12.61 10.67
N VAL A 103 13.04 11.58 10.49
CA VAL A 103 13.48 10.39 9.78
C VAL A 103 13.74 10.81 8.32
N THR A 104 15.01 10.76 7.89
CA THR A 104 15.41 11.22 6.56
C THR A 104 14.77 10.35 5.47
N ASP A 105 14.62 10.90 4.26
CA ASP A 105 14.02 10.24 3.08
C ASP A 105 14.71 8.92 2.66
N ALA A 106 15.77 8.52 3.36
CA ALA A 106 16.40 7.22 3.22
C ALA A 106 15.44 6.06 3.57
N VAL A 107 14.59 6.21 4.58
CA VAL A 107 13.69 5.14 5.06
C VAL A 107 12.22 5.34 4.73
N ALA A 108 11.89 6.43 4.04
CA ALA A 108 10.54 6.75 3.59
C ALA A 108 10.39 6.76 2.07
#